data_AF-A0A1G4XH08-F1
#
_entry.id   AF-A0A1G4XH08-F1
#
_cell.length_a   1.000
_cell.length_b   1.000
_cell.length_c   1.000
_cell.angle_alpha   90.00
_cell.angle_beta   90.00
_cell.angle_gamma   90.00
#
_symmetry.space_group_name_H-M   'P 1'
#
loop_
_entity.id
_entity.type
_entity.pdbx_description
1 polymer ?
#
loop_
_entity_poly.entity_id
_entity_poly.type
_entity_poly.pdbx_seq_one_letter_code
_entity_poly.pdbx_strand_id
1 'polypeptide(L)'
;MLFQFYGIVNGIIQEKLNSFIDRLTAVLADRDKHPWGTTLGIGRGTVGNMFSGTVPTSETLNAISRHENVNITWLLDGRGEPYNVHKFPDDEECVEYLDSLFDEKSWTVYLVTDQKRLALVLTMPAQYKVKEEWISYSVVEILAGRCGRKTLNRVRAEIPACEVFIINAYSQTLTDLSRGNIGTYKLLHSNPPLLHQDVPVTKDHKIFDWPEETILLTPEEHVLVENFRHMAAEQRTAYKSIGDALAQSKKDKLAS
;
A
#
# COMPACT_ATOMS: atom_id res chain seq x y z
N MET A 1 14.82 -4.09 -28.08
CA MET A 1 14.48 -5.52 -27.96
C MET A 1 14.89 -6.02 -26.57
N LEU A 2 14.31 -5.46 -25.50
CA LEU A 2 14.75 -5.68 -24.10
C LEU A 2 13.58 -5.70 -23.08
N PHE A 3 12.32 -5.57 -23.53
CA PHE A 3 11.18 -5.32 -22.64
C PHE A 3 10.17 -6.46 -22.51
N GLN A 4 10.40 -7.61 -23.18
CA GLN A 4 9.56 -8.80 -22.98
C GLN A 4 9.92 -9.61 -21.72
N PHE A 5 10.98 -9.26 -20.99
CA PHE A 5 11.40 -10.00 -19.81
C PHE A 5 10.67 -9.62 -18.52
N TYR A 6 10.08 -8.43 -18.40
CA TYR A 6 9.53 -7.97 -17.11
C TYR A 6 8.23 -8.69 -16.67
N GLY A 7 7.40 -9.14 -17.63
CA GLY A 7 6.13 -9.81 -17.31
C GLY A 7 6.29 -11.27 -16.83
N ILE A 8 7.29 -11.99 -17.36
CA ILE A 8 7.61 -13.37 -16.98
C ILE A 8 8.29 -13.42 -15.60
N VAL A 9 8.98 -12.33 -15.24
CA VAL A 9 9.74 -12.23 -13.99
C VAL A 9 8.83 -12.19 -12.75
N ASN A 10 7.62 -11.63 -12.81
CA ASN A 10 6.74 -11.59 -11.62
C ASN A 10 6.16 -12.94 -11.19
N GLY A 11 5.91 -13.87 -12.13
CA GLY A 11 5.51 -15.25 -11.80
C GLY A 11 6.66 -16.08 -11.25
N ILE A 12 7.87 -15.87 -11.78
CA ILE A 12 9.09 -16.59 -11.37
C ILE A 12 9.68 -16.04 -10.05
N ILE A 13 9.42 -14.77 -9.69
CA ILE A 13 9.91 -14.18 -8.44
C ILE A 13 9.12 -14.69 -7.22
N GLN A 14 7.81 -14.93 -7.33
CA GLN A 14 7.04 -15.48 -6.20
C GLN A 14 7.48 -16.92 -5.85
N GLU A 15 7.97 -17.71 -6.80
CA GLU A 15 8.59 -19.03 -6.54
C GLU A 15 10.00 -18.97 -5.94
N LYS A 16 10.65 -17.80 -5.89
CA LYS A 16 12.07 -17.66 -5.50
C LYS A 16 12.33 -17.07 -4.11
N LEU A 17 11.36 -16.45 -3.46
CA LEU A 17 11.55 -15.90 -2.11
C LEU A 17 11.12 -16.91 -1.04
N ASN A 18 11.81 -18.05 -1.01
CA ASN A 18 11.44 -19.17 -0.16
C ASN A 18 11.83 -18.95 1.31
N SER A 19 12.90 -18.20 1.58
CA SER A 19 13.38 -17.97 2.94
C SER A 19 13.09 -16.56 3.46
N PHE A 20 13.12 -16.42 4.79
CA PHE A 20 13.10 -15.11 5.46
C PHE A 20 14.21 -14.19 4.95
N ILE A 21 15.41 -14.74 4.67
CA ILE A 21 16.55 -13.96 4.17
C ILE A 21 16.24 -13.39 2.78
N ASP A 22 15.66 -14.19 1.90
CA ASP A 22 15.35 -13.74 0.54
C ASP A 22 14.34 -12.58 0.58
N ARG A 23 13.31 -12.71 1.40
CA ARG A 23 12.28 -11.67 1.59
C ARG A 23 12.83 -10.41 2.26
N LEU A 24 13.68 -10.58 3.28
CA LEU A 24 14.38 -9.46 3.91
C LEU A 24 15.32 -8.75 2.92
N THR A 25 15.98 -9.50 2.04
CA THR A 25 16.84 -8.96 0.99
C THR A 25 16.01 -8.19 -0.05
N ALA A 26 14.81 -8.67 -0.38
CA ALA A 26 13.88 -7.93 -1.23
C ALA A 26 13.44 -6.60 -0.60
N VAL A 27 13.22 -6.56 0.73
CA VAL A 27 12.94 -5.31 1.47
C VAL A 27 14.15 -4.38 1.47
N LEU A 28 15.35 -4.92 1.68
CA LEU A 28 16.59 -4.15 1.68
C LEU A 28 16.84 -3.46 0.33
N ALA A 29 16.49 -4.15 -0.77
CA ALA A 29 16.75 -3.74 -2.15
C ALA A 29 18.27 -3.55 -2.41
N ASP A 30 18.68 -2.38 -2.88
CA ASP A 30 20.05 -2.00 -3.20
C ASP A 30 20.78 -1.30 -2.03
N ARG A 31 20.17 -1.22 -0.85
CA ARG A 31 20.75 -0.58 0.34
C ARG A 31 21.77 -1.47 1.04
N ASP A 32 22.72 -0.84 1.74
CA ASP A 32 23.61 -1.55 2.66
C ASP A 32 22.87 -1.93 3.96
N LYS A 33 22.95 -3.21 4.35
CA LYS A 33 22.21 -3.76 5.51
C LYS A 33 22.51 -3.06 6.85
N HIS A 34 23.74 -2.60 7.06
CA HIS A 34 24.13 -2.03 8.35
C HIS A 34 23.63 -0.59 8.53
N PRO A 35 23.84 0.34 7.58
CA PRO A 35 23.17 1.64 7.60
C PRO A 35 21.64 1.51 7.70
N TRP A 36 21.04 0.62 6.91
CA TRP A 36 19.60 0.34 6.98
C TRP A 36 19.15 -0.14 8.37
N GLY A 37 19.87 -1.07 8.98
CA GLY A 37 19.55 -1.50 10.34
C GLY A 37 19.69 -0.39 11.38
N THR A 38 20.64 0.52 11.20
CA THR A 38 20.82 1.70 12.07
C THR A 38 19.64 2.65 11.98
N THR A 39 19.08 2.91 10.78
CA THR A 39 17.88 3.75 10.67
C THR A 39 16.67 3.17 11.39
N LEU A 40 16.63 1.84 11.57
CA LEU A 40 15.59 1.13 12.30
C LEU A 40 15.83 1.07 13.82
N GLY A 41 16.97 1.55 14.32
CA GLY A 41 17.39 1.37 15.71
C GLY A 41 17.84 -0.07 16.04
N ILE A 42 18.21 -0.87 15.04
CA ILE A 42 18.61 -2.27 15.22
C ILE A 42 20.14 -2.36 15.34
N GLY A 43 20.61 -3.03 16.40
CA GLY A 43 22.03 -3.24 16.64
C GLY A 43 22.72 -4.07 15.54
N ARG A 44 23.99 -3.75 15.25
CA ARG A 44 24.78 -4.38 14.16
C ARG A 44 24.81 -5.91 14.23
N GLY A 45 24.91 -6.49 15.44
CA GLY A 45 24.89 -7.93 15.64
C GLY A 45 23.55 -8.57 15.25
N THR A 46 22.43 -7.97 15.65
CA THR A 46 21.10 -8.41 15.26
C THR A 46 20.90 -8.34 13.75
N VAL A 47 21.34 -7.26 13.10
CA VAL A 47 21.35 -7.15 11.64
C VAL A 47 22.17 -8.27 11.00
N GLY A 48 23.38 -8.53 11.50
CA GLY A 48 24.22 -9.62 11.00
C GLY A 48 23.50 -10.97 11.05
N ASN A 49 22.88 -11.28 12.20
CA ASN A 49 22.16 -12.52 12.42
C ASN A 49 20.93 -12.67 11.51
N MET A 50 20.15 -11.59 11.29
CA MET A 50 19.01 -11.60 10.37
C MET A 50 19.43 -11.98 8.94
N PHE A 51 20.48 -11.36 8.44
CA PHE A 51 21.05 -11.68 7.11
C PHE A 51 21.88 -12.96 7.10
N SER A 52 21.86 -13.73 8.19
CA SER A 52 22.39 -15.10 8.28
C SER A 52 21.28 -16.14 8.45
N GLY A 53 20.01 -15.72 8.47
CA GLY A 53 18.83 -16.59 8.54
C GLY A 53 18.09 -16.60 9.87
N THR A 54 18.59 -15.91 10.89
CA THR A 54 17.94 -15.87 12.19
C THR A 54 16.75 -14.91 12.15
N VAL A 55 15.54 -15.43 12.39
CA VAL A 55 14.35 -14.60 12.56
C VAL A 55 14.50 -13.76 13.84
N PRO A 56 14.35 -12.43 13.77
CA PRO A 56 14.57 -11.55 14.91
C PRO A 56 13.36 -11.52 15.86
N THR A 57 13.47 -10.78 16.96
CA THR A 57 12.39 -10.61 17.94
C THR A 57 11.20 -9.84 17.37
N SER A 58 10.04 -9.94 18.02
CA SER A 58 8.82 -9.19 17.65
C SER A 58 9.04 -7.67 17.63
N GLU A 59 9.85 -7.14 18.55
CA GLU A 59 10.21 -5.71 18.57
C GLU A 59 10.95 -5.30 17.30
N THR A 60 11.90 -6.12 16.84
CA THR A 60 12.64 -5.87 15.59
C THR A 60 11.74 -6.01 14.36
N LEU A 61 10.84 -7.00 14.33
CA LEU A 61 9.86 -7.16 13.26
C LEU A 61 8.91 -5.96 13.19
N ASN A 62 8.46 -5.44 14.33
CA ASN A 62 7.62 -4.25 14.41
C ASN A 62 8.36 -3.00 13.92
N ALA A 63 9.65 -2.85 14.25
CA ALA A 63 10.47 -1.75 13.75
C ALA A 63 10.58 -1.79 12.21
N ILE A 64 10.85 -2.97 11.64
CA ILE A 64 10.89 -3.18 10.18
C ILE A 64 9.53 -2.88 9.56
N SER A 65 8.44 -3.42 10.12
CA SER A 65 7.08 -3.25 9.60
C SER A 65 6.67 -1.77 9.57
N ARG A 66 6.93 -1.01 10.65
CA ARG A 66 6.60 0.42 10.73
C ARG A 66 7.37 1.28 9.74
N HIS A 67 8.68 1.05 9.62
CA HIS A 67 9.53 1.86 8.72
C HIS A 67 9.32 1.52 7.24
N GLU A 68 9.19 0.23 6.93
CA GLU A 68 9.21 -0.24 5.55
C GLU A 68 7.80 -0.51 5.01
N ASN A 69 6.77 -0.27 5.83
CA ASN A 69 5.38 -0.65 5.58
C ASN A 69 5.24 -2.13 5.14
N VAL A 70 6.05 -2.99 5.74
CA VAL A 70 6.12 -4.42 5.39
C VAL A 70 5.04 -5.20 6.12
N ASN A 71 4.40 -6.12 5.41
CA ASN A 71 3.52 -7.12 5.99
C ASN A 71 4.37 -8.19 6.69
N ILE A 72 4.26 -8.28 8.02
CA ILE A 72 5.03 -9.22 8.83
C ILE A 72 4.74 -10.68 8.45
N THR A 73 3.49 -11.00 8.08
CA THR A 73 3.10 -12.35 7.65
C THR A 73 3.91 -12.73 6.42
N TRP A 74 3.86 -11.89 5.39
CA TRP A 74 4.65 -12.11 4.18
C TRP A 74 6.14 -12.20 4.50
N LEU A 75 6.69 -11.30 5.32
CA LEU A 75 8.13 -11.34 5.65
C LEU A 75 8.54 -12.67 6.30
N LEU A 76 7.72 -13.21 7.20
CA LEU A 76 8.02 -14.44 7.92
C LEU A 76 7.77 -15.71 7.12
N ASP A 77 6.68 -15.78 6.37
CA ASP A 77 6.21 -17.03 5.74
C ASP A 77 5.90 -16.94 4.24
N GLY A 78 6.00 -15.75 3.65
CA GLY A 78 5.76 -15.51 2.23
C GLY A 78 4.28 -15.39 1.84
N ARG A 79 3.34 -15.46 2.79
CA ARG A 79 1.90 -15.37 2.51
C ARG A 79 1.43 -13.92 2.44
N GLY A 80 0.55 -13.65 1.48
CA GLY A 80 -0.03 -12.32 1.26
C GLY A 80 0.91 -11.42 0.45
N GLU A 81 0.64 -10.12 0.51
CA GLU A 81 1.40 -9.11 -0.23
C GLU A 81 2.59 -8.58 0.59
N PRO A 82 3.72 -8.25 -0.04
CA PRO A 82 4.92 -7.79 0.66
C PRO A 82 4.73 -6.55 1.53
N TYR A 83 3.97 -5.58 1.03
CA TYR A 83 3.73 -4.31 1.69
C TYR A 83 2.24 -4.13 1.98
N ASN A 84 1.91 -3.43 3.07
CA ASN A 84 0.51 -3.26 3.45
C ASN A 84 -0.18 -2.25 2.51
N VAL A 85 -1.34 -2.66 1.99
CA VAL A 85 -2.21 -1.84 1.14
C VAL A 85 -3.65 -2.03 1.59
N HIS A 86 -4.31 -0.93 1.92
CA HIS A 86 -5.73 -0.91 2.23
C HIS A 86 -6.54 -0.94 0.93
N LYS A 87 -7.26 -2.04 0.70
CA LYS A 87 -8.04 -2.28 -0.52
C LYS A 87 -9.53 -2.11 -0.28
N PHE A 88 -10.09 -1.04 -0.82
CA PHE A 88 -11.48 -0.67 -0.64
C PHE A 88 -12.36 -1.22 -1.77
N PRO A 89 -13.48 -1.91 -1.44
CA PRO A 89 -14.41 -2.44 -2.42
C PRO A 89 -15.32 -1.37 -3.04
N ASP A 90 -15.49 -0.24 -2.36
CA ASP A 90 -16.21 0.94 -2.83
C ASP A 90 -15.59 2.25 -2.30
N ASP A 91 -16.09 3.37 -2.85
CA ASP A 91 -15.54 4.71 -2.62
C ASP A 91 -15.94 5.26 -1.25
N GLU A 92 -17.09 4.86 -0.72
CA GLU A 92 -17.57 5.25 0.60
C GLU A 92 -16.70 4.68 1.73
N GLU A 93 -16.37 3.38 1.68
CA GLU A 93 -15.49 2.77 2.68
C GLU A 93 -14.09 3.41 2.67
N CYS A 94 -13.61 3.84 1.50
CA CYS A 94 -12.35 4.58 1.39
C CYS A 94 -12.44 5.95 2.07
N VAL A 95 -13.57 6.65 1.94
CA VAL A 95 -13.79 7.95 2.60
C VAL A 95 -13.86 7.80 4.11
N GLU A 96 -14.58 6.81 4.62
CA GLU A 96 -14.67 6.54 6.07
C GLU A 96 -13.28 6.29 6.68
N TYR A 97 -12.43 5.53 5.97
CA TYR A 97 -11.07 5.31 6.41
C TYR A 97 -10.22 6.58 6.34
N LEU A 98 -10.34 7.38 5.28
CA LEU A 98 -9.65 8.67 5.17
C LEU A 98 -10.05 9.65 6.27
N ASP A 99 -11.32 9.68 6.68
CA ASP A 99 -11.78 10.49 7.80
C ASP A 99 -10.99 10.15 9.08
N SER A 100 -10.82 8.87 9.36
CA SER A 100 -10.03 8.43 10.53
C SER A 100 -8.55 8.82 10.46
N LEU A 101 -7.98 8.90 9.26
CA LEU A 101 -6.59 9.35 9.08
C LEU A 101 -6.47 10.87 9.26
N PHE A 102 -7.39 11.65 8.68
CA PHE A 102 -7.32 13.11 8.69
C PHE A 102 -7.61 13.76 10.05
N ASP A 103 -8.08 13.01 11.04
CA ASP A 103 -8.08 13.44 12.44
C ASP A 103 -6.66 13.83 12.90
N GLU A 104 -5.63 13.16 12.37
CA GLU A 104 -4.21 13.46 12.59
C GLU A 104 -3.72 14.46 11.52
N LYS A 105 -3.75 15.76 11.82
CA LYS A 105 -3.53 16.87 10.85
C LYS A 105 -2.08 17.07 10.39
N SER A 106 -1.40 16.05 9.91
CA SER A 106 0.01 16.15 9.46
C SER A 106 0.35 15.25 8.27
N TRP A 107 -0.67 14.86 7.50
CA TRP A 107 -0.48 14.02 6.33
C TRP A 107 -0.07 14.83 5.10
N THR A 108 0.91 14.31 4.38
CA THR A 108 1.13 14.59 2.96
C THR A 108 0.41 13.53 2.14
N VAL A 109 -0.43 13.94 1.19
CA VAL A 109 -1.26 13.06 0.37
C VAL A 109 -0.74 13.06 -1.07
N TYR A 110 -0.52 11.88 -1.64
CA TYR A 110 -0.12 11.69 -3.03
C TYR A 110 -1.25 10.98 -3.78
N LEU A 111 -1.84 11.67 -4.76
CA LEU A 111 -2.81 11.12 -5.70
C LEU A 111 -2.05 10.44 -6.83
N VAL A 112 -1.91 9.11 -6.77
CA VAL A 112 -1.20 8.32 -7.78
C VAL A 112 -2.19 7.79 -8.81
N THR A 113 -2.00 8.17 -10.08
CA THR A 113 -2.96 7.84 -11.14
C THR A 113 -2.30 7.47 -12.46
N ASP A 114 -2.91 6.55 -13.19
CA ASP A 114 -2.61 6.25 -14.60
C ASP A 114 -3.67 6.83 -15.56
N GLN A 115 -4.43 7.83 -15.09
CA GLN A 115 -5.58 8.47 -15.76
C GLN A 115 -6.82 7.56 -15.92
N LYS A 116 -6.78 6.33 -15.42
CA LYS A 116 -7.92 5.40 -15.40
C LYS A 116 -8.27 4.92 -14.01
N ARG A 117 -7.28 4.79 -13.16
CA ARG A 117 -7.39 4.35 -11.78
C ARG A 117 -6.72 5.35 -10.86
N LEU A 118 -7.12 5.32 -9.60
CA LEU A 118 -6.58 6.15 -8.53
C LEU A 118 -6.14 5.26 -7.37
N ALA A 119 -4.95 5.54 -6.84
CA ALA A 119 -4.53 5.11 -5.53
C ALA A 119 -4.06 6.35 -4.75
N LEU A 120 -4.17 6.29 -3.43
CA LEU A 120 -3.65 7.32 -2.55
C LEU A 120 -2.48 6.74 -1.79
N VAL A 121 -1.41 7.52 -1.66
CA VAL A 121 -0.37 7.26 -0.66
C VAL A 121 -0.37 8.43 0.30
N LEU A 122 -0.48 8.16 1.59
CA LEU A 122 -0.38 9.17 2.64
C LEU A 122 0.89 8.93 3.43
N THR A 123 1.61 10.01 3.73
CA THR A 123 2.81 9.95 4.56
C THR A 123 2.78 10.99 5.65
N MET A 124 3.25 10.63 6.84
CA MET A 124 3.50 11.60 7.92
C MET A 124 4.78 11.24 8.68
N PRO A 125 5.51 12.22 9.23
CA PRO A 125 6.63 11.95 10.12
C PRO A 125 6.13 11.34 11.43
N ALA A 126 6.85 10.33 11.93
CA ALA A 126 6.58 9.72 13.22
C ALA A 126 7.88 9.33 13.92
N GLN A 127 7.77 9.00 15.21
CA GLN A 127 8.89 8.57 16.02
C GLN A 127 8.50 7.42 16.95
N TYR A 128 9.45 6.55 17.25
CA TYR A 128 9.31 5.57 18.35
C TYR A 128 10.61 5.49 19.14
N LYS A 129 10.48 5.11 20.41
CA LYS A 129 11.63 5.01 21.31
C LYS A 129 12.21 3.60 21.26
N VAL A 130 13.52 3.50 21.07
CA VAL A 130 14.32 2.27 21.21
C VAL A 130 15.33 2.52 22.31
N LYS A 131 15.16 1.85 23.46
CA LYS A 131 15.94 2.11 24.68
C LYS A 131 15.86 3.60 25.08
N GLU A 132 16.95 4.35 24.90
CA GLU A 132 17.03 5.80 25.20
C GLU A 132 17.06 6.69 23.96
N GLU A 133 17.00 6.12 22.76
CA GLU A 133 17.07 6.86 21.50
C GLU A 133 15.70 6.94 20.83
N TRP A 134 15.41 8.09 20.23
CA TRP A 134 14.22 8.29 19.38
C TRP A 134 14.59 8.03 17.93
N ILE A 135 13.88 7.09 17.31
CA ILE A 135 14.05 6.76 15.91
C ILE A 135 12.92 7.42 15.13
N SER A 136 13.29 8.27 14.18
CA SER A 136 12.37 8.96 13.27
C SER A 136 12.14 8.14 12.01
N TYR A 137 10.90 8.15 11.52
CA TYR A 137 10.51 7.48 10.29
C TYR A 137 9.32 8.17 9.63
N SER A 138 8.98 7.74 8.42
CA SER A 138 7.75 8.14 7.75
C SER A 138 6.74 7.00 7.84
N VAL A 139 5.60 7.26 8.47
CA VAL A 139 4.43 6.37 8.34
C VAL A 139 3.99 6.45 6.88
N VAL A 140 3.62 5.32 6.31
CA VAL A 140 3.12 5.21 4.94
C VAL A 140 1.81 4.43 4.95
N GLU A 141 0.73 5.07 4.52
CA GLU A 141 -0.55 4.44 4.28
C GLU A 141 -0.82 4.39 2.77
N ILE A 142 -1.17 3.22 2.24
CA ILE A 142 -1.47 3.04 0.82
C ILE A 142 -2.92 2.61 0.68
N LEU A 143 -3.74 3.42 0.01
CA LEU A 143 -5.14 3.13 -0.26
C LEU A 143 -5.30 2.85 -1.75
N ALA A 144 -5.91 1.71 -2.06
CA ALA A 144 -6.18 1.28 -3.42
C ALA A 144 -7.54 0.60 -3.51
N GLY A 145 -7.94 0.20 -4.72
CA GLY A 145 -9.24 -0.37 -4.99
C GLY A 145 -10.16 0.68 -5.62
N ARG A 146 -11.40 0.79 -5.14
CA ARG A 146 -12.38 1.72 -5.68
C ARG A 146 -12.29 3.10 -5.04
N CYS A 147 -11.16 3.78 -5.19
CA CYS A 147 -11.00 5.18 -4.81
C CYS A 147 -11.48 6.07 -5.96
N GLY A 148 -12.58 6.79 -5.76
CA GLY A 148 -13.28 7.53 -6.81
C GLY A 148 -13.54 9.00 -6.46
N ARG A 149 -14.68 9.51 -6.93
CA ARG A 149 -15.05 10.92 -6.81
C ARG A 149 -15.27 11.35 -5.36
N LYS A 150 -15.85 10.49 -4.52
CA LYS A 150 -16.08 10.80 -3.10
C LYS A 150 -14.74 10.90 -2.37
N THR A 151 -13.84 9.96 -2.60
CA THR A 151 -12.45 10.01 -2.11
C THR A 151 -11.75 11.30 -2.54
N LEU A 152 -11.81 11.65 -3.82
CA LEU A 152 -11.18 12.87 -4.34
C LEU A 152 -11.77 14.15 -3.72
N ASN A 153 -13.10 14.24 -3.60
CA ASN A 153 -13.75 15.37 -2.95
C ASN A 153 -13.37 15.48 -1.48
N ARG A 154 -13.21 14.34 -0.80
CA ARG A 154 -12.76 14.30 0.59
C ARG A 154 -11.34 14.84 0.75
N VAL A 155 -10.40 14.42 -0.11
CA VAL A 155 -9.04 14.98 -0.15
C VAL A 155 -9.05 16.46 -0.50
N ARG A 156 -9.89 16.89 -1.46
CA ARG A 156 -10.02 18.31 -1.84
C ARG A 156 -10.40 19.21 -0.66
N ALA A 157 -11.24 18.70 0.24
CA ALA A 157 -11.63 19.41 1.44
C ALA A 157 -10.45 19.64 2.40
N GLU A 158 -9.46 18.73 2.42
CA GLU A 158 -8.27 18.79 3.29
C GLU A 158 -7.09 19.58 2.72
N ILE A 159 -7.12 20.02 1.46
CA ILE A 159 -6.03 20.84 0.87
C ILE A 159 -5.59 22.04 1.76
N PRO A 160 -6.47 22.73 2.52
CA PRO A 160 -6.03 23.80 3.43
C PRO A 160 -5.18 23.32 4.61
N ALA A 161 -5.29 22.04 4.98
CA ALA A 161 -4.66 21.43 6.16
C ALA A 161 -3.56 20.40 5.80
N CYS A 162 -3.59 19.85 4.59
CA CYS A 162 -2.67 18.83 4.12
C CYS A 162 -1.99 19.26 2.81
N GLU A 163 -0.73 18.87 2.65
CA GLU A 163 -0.05 18.98 1.36
C GLU A 163 -0.56 17.86 0.44
N VAL A 164 -0.99 18.23 -0.77
CA VAL A 164 -1.51 17.26 -1.74
C VAL A 164 -0.69 17.35 -3.02
N PHE A 165 -0.22 16.22 -3.52
CA PHE A 165 0.54 16.10 -4.77
C PHE A 165 -0.13 15.12 -5.73
N ILE A 166 0.10 15.28 -7.02
CA ILE A 166 -0.37 14.34 -8.05
C ILE A 166 0.82 13.66 -8.72
N ILE A 167 0.76 12.33 -8.79
CA ILE A 167 1.77 11.49 -9.44
C ILE A 167 1.13 10.79 -10.64
N ASN A 168 1.55 11.17 -11.84
CA ASN A 168 1.20 10.45 -13.05
C ASN A 168 2.11 9.22 -13.20
N ALA A 169 1.53 8.04 -12.98
CA ALA A 169 2.24 6.77 -13.02
C ALA A 169 1.84 5.95 -14.26
N TYR A 170 2.74 5.05 -14.67
CA TYR A 170 2.37 4.03 -15.66
C TYR A 170 1.38 3.03 -15.06
N SER A 171 0.53 2.46 -15.92
CA SER A 171 -0.46 1.44 -15.52
C SER A 171 0.16 0.25 -14.78
N GLN A 172 1.38 -0.17 -15.14
CA GLN A 172 2.07 -1.24 -14.42
C GLN A 172 2.46 -0.81 -13.00
N THR A 173 3.03 0.39 -12.85
CA THR A 173 3.41 0.95 -11.54
C THR A 173 2.20 1.04 -10.61
N LEU A 174 1.06 1.52 -11.11
CA LEU A 174 -0.15 1.59 -10.30
C LEU A 174 -0.68 0.20 -9.93
N THR A 175 -0.57 -0.78 -10.84
CA THR A 175 -0.91 -2.18 -10.55
C THR A 175 -0.02 -2.77 -9.47
N ASP A 176 1.29 -2.51 -9.53
CA ASP A 176 2.25 -2.99 -8.54
C ASP A 176 2.04 -2.31 -7.19
N LEU A 177 1.74 -1.01 -7.18
CA LEU A 177 1.38 -0.26 -5.97
C LEU A 177 0.13 -0.85 -5.32
N SER A 178 -0.95 -1.02 -6.08
CA SER A 178 -2.21 -1.57 -5.59
C SER A 178 -2.13 -3.03 -5.15
N ARG A 179 -1.08 -3.76 -5.54
CA ARG A 179 -0.83 -5.16 -5.16
C ARG A 179 0.24 -5.30 -4.06
N GLY A 180 0.63 -4.20 -3.42
CA GLY A 180 1.63 -4.23 -2.35
C GLY A 180 2.99 -4.73 -2.82
N ASN A 181 3.36 -4.49 -4.08
CA ASN A 181 4.66 -4.85 -4.66
C ASN A 181 5.65 -3.66 -4.68
N ILE A 182 5.23 -2.49 -4.19
CA ILE A 182 6.07 -1.29 -4.07
C ILE A 182 6.13 -0.90 -2.60
N GLY A 183 7.33 -0.95 -2.03
CA GLY A 183 7.59 -0.63 -0.62
C GLY A 183 8.06 0.80 -0.37
N THR A 184 8.16 1.16 0.91
CA THR A 184 8.56 2.51 1.36
C THR A 184 9.85 3.00 0.72
N TYR A 185 10.87 2.14 0.59
CA TYR A 185 12.12 2.54 -0.06
C TYR A 185 11.91 3.04 -1.50
N LYS A 186 11.15 2.29 -2.32
CA LYS A 186 10.87 2.69 -3.72
C LYS A 186 9.91 3.90 -3.79
N LEU A 187 9.06 4.07 -2.79
CA LEU A 187 8.17 5.22 -2.69
C LEU A 187 8.94 6.50 -2.40
N LEU A 188 9.85 6.49 -1.42
CA LEU A 188 10.38 7.71 -0.79
C LEU A 188 11.89 7.92 -0.93
N HIS A 189 12.68 6.88 -1.17
CA HIS A 189 14.13 6.92 -0.93
C HIS A 189 14.99 6.37 -2.08
N SER A 190 14.40 5.63 -3.03
CA SER A 190 15.09 5.20 -4.24
C SER A 190 15.47 6.39 -5.11
N ASN A 191 16.33 6.16 -6.10
CA ASN A 191 16.73 7.20 -7.04
C ASN A 191 16.35 6.86 -8.50
N PRO A 192 15.34 7.52 -9.10
CA PRO A 192 14.43 8.49 -8.48
C PRO A 192 13.37 7.81 -7.59
N PRO A 193 12.79 8.50 -6.61
CA PRO A 193 11.66 7.99 -5.83
C PRO A 193 10.37 8.05 -6.66
N LEU A 194 9.42 7.14 -6.39
CA LEU A 194 8.13 7.19 -7.07
C LEU A 194 7.35 8.45 -6.66
N LEU A 195 7.32 8.76 -5.37
CA LEU A 195 6.64 9.93 -4.84
C LEU A 195 7.58 11.13 -4.88
N HIS A 196 7.43 11.93 -5.93
CA HIS A 196 8.12 13.20 -6.11
C HIS A 196 7.16 14.34 -5.77
N GLN A 197 7.63 15.37 -5.08
CA GLN A 197 6.81 16.51 -4.62
C GLN A 197 6.70 17.64 -5.66
N ASP A 198 6.78 17.30 -6.95
CA ASP A 198 6.99 18.31 -8.00
C ASP A 198 5.68 18.97 -8.47
N VAL A 199 4.53 18.32 -8.26
CA VAL A 199 3.22 18.82 -8.73
C VAL A 199 2.24 18.96 -7.57
N PRO A 200 2.25 20.11 -6.87
CA PRO A 200 1.26 20.41 -5.83
C PRO A 200 -0.14 20.56 -6.44
N VAL A 201 -1.13 20.05 -5.74
CA VAL A 201 -2.53 20.05 -6.15
C VAL A 201 -3.25 21.18 -5.45
N THR A 202 -3.84 22.08 -6.23
CA THR A 202 -4.77 23.10 -5.72
C THR A 202 -6.21 22.60 -5.83
N LYS A 203 -7.14 23.25 -5.12
CA LYS A 203 -8.56 22.89 -5.16
C LYS A 203 -9.16 22.89 -6.56
N ASP A 204 -8.60 23.62 -7.52
CA ASP A 204 -9.16 23.75 -8.87
C ASP A 204 -8.49 22.84 -9.90
N HIS A 205 -7.68 21.87 -9.44
CA HIS A 205 -7.02 20.92 -10.32
C HIS A 205 -8.03 19.97 -10.96
N LYS A 206 -7.89 19.73 -12.27
CA LYS A 206 -8.81 18.87 -13.08
C LYS A 206 -8.92 17.42 -12.59
N ILE A 207 -8.02 16.99 -11.71
CA ILE A 207 -8.09 15.64 -11.12
C ILE A 207 -9.38 15.47 -10.31
N PHE A 208 -9.93 16.56 -9.76
CA PHE A 208 -11.20 16.55 -9.04
C PHE A 208 -12.44 16.49 -9.94
N ASP A 209 -12.26 16.67 -11.25
CA ASP A 209 -13.32 16.48 -12.24
C ASP A 209 -13.39 15.02 -12.74
N TRP A 210 -12.78 14.08 -11.97
CA TRP A 210 -12.73 12.66 -12.32
C TRP A 210 -14.14 12.12 -12.60
N PRO A 211 -14.34 11.44 -13.74
CA PRO A 211 -15.65 10.95 -14.12
C PRO A 211 -16.14 9.93 -13.10
N GLU A 212 -17.42 9.98 -12.73
CA GLU A 212 -18.02 8.87 -12.00
C GLU A 212 -17.96 7.62 -12.87
N GLU A 213 -17.32 6.56 -12.36
CA GLU A 213 -17.58 5.22 -12.84
C GLU A 213 -19.06 4.91 -12.54
N THR A 214 -19.92 5.22 -13.50
CA THR A 214 -21.33 4.81 -13.47
C THR A 214 -21.38 3.33 -13.82
N ILE A 215 -21.08 2.49 -12.83
CA ILE A 215 -21.49 1.10 -12.90
C ILE A 215 -23.01 1.12 -12.71
N LEU A 216 -23.74 0.91 -13.79
CA LEU A 216 -25.18 0.69 -13.75
C LEU A 216 -25.43 -0.62 -13.00
N LEU A 217 -25.61 -0.52 -11.69
CA LEU A 217 -26.07 -1.64 -10.87
C LEU A 217 -27.54 -1.90 -11.23
N THR A 218 -27.87 -3.16 -11.43
CA THR A 218 -29.26 -3.60 -11.48
C THR A 218 -29.94 -3.31 -10.13
N PRO A 219 -31.29 -3.20 -10.08
CA PRO A 219 -32.00 -2.99 -8.82
C PRO A 219 -31.64 -4.04 -7.74
N GLU A 220 -31.40 -5.28 -8.17
CA GLU A 220 -30.99 -6.40 -7.31
C GLU A 220 -29.58 -6.19 -6.75
N GLU A 221 -28.63 -5.78 -7.58
CA GLU A 221 -27.27 -5.43 -7.14
C GLU A 221 -27.27 -4.21 -6.20
N HIS A 222 -28.17 -3.24 -6.41
CA HIS A 222 -28.35 -2.12 -5.50
C HIS A 222 -28.79 -2.58 -4.10
N VAL A 223 -29.82 -3.44 -4.03
CA VAL A 223 -30.27 -4.00 -2.75
C VAL A 223 -29.18 -4.83 -2.07
N LEU A 224 -28.39 -5.59 -2.84
CA LEU A 224 -27.26 -6.35 -2.29
C LEU A 224 -26.17 -5.44 -1.72
N VAL A 225 -25.81 -4.37 -2.43
CA VAL A 225 -24.81 -3.39 -1.97
C VAL A 225 -25.32 -2.64 -0.73
N GLU A 226 -26.58 -2.19 -0.70
CA GLU A 226 -27.13 -1.53 0.48
C GLU A 226 -27.21 -2.46 1.69
N ASN A 227 -27.69 -3.70 1.51
CA ASN A 227 -27.71 -4.67 2.59
C ASN A 227 -26.30 -4.96 3.10
N PHE A 228 -25.31 -5.10 2.21
CA PHE A 228 -23.91 -5.27 2.60
C PHE A 228 -23.40 -4.09 3.42
N ARG A 229 -23.74 -2.85 3.05
CA ARG A 229 -23.34 -1.62 3.77
C ARG A 229 -23.93 -1.55 5.18
N HIS A 230 -25.14 -2.06 5.38
CA HIS A 230 -25.79 -2.10 6.69
C HIS A 230 -25.34 -3.26 7.59
N MET A 231 -24.48 -4.16 7.09
CA MET A 231 -23.93 -5.26 7.88
C MET A 231 -22.81 -4.80 8.83
N ALA A 232 -22.71 -5.47 9.97
CA ALA A 232 -21.59 -5.29 10.88
C ALA A 232 -20.26 -5.64 10.18
N ALA A 233 -19.16 -5.01 10.59
CA ALA A 233 -17.85 -5.18 9.95
C ALA A 233 -17.40 -6.66 9.87
N GLU A 234 -17.71 -7.46 10.90
CA GLU A 234 -17.44 -8.90 10.93
C GLU A 234 -18.22 -9.66 9.85
N GLN A 235 -19.48 -9.30 9.64
CA GLN A 235 -20.34 -9.88 8.60
C GLN A 235 -19.89 -9.47 7.20
N ARG A 236 -19.54 -8.20 7.00
CA ARG A 236 -18.94 -7.73 5.73
C ARG A 236 -17.68 -8.50 5.37
N THR A 237 -16.81 -8.75 6.36
CA THR A 237 -15.58 -9.54 6.18
C THR A 237 -15.87 -10.98 5.75
N ALA A 238 -16.89 -11.62 6.35
CA ALA A 238 -17.31 -12.97 5.97
C ALA A 238 -17.92 -13.05 4.56
N TYR A 239 -18.73 -12.06 4.17
CA TYR A 239 -19.28 -12.02 2.82
C TYR A 239 -18.20 -11.75 1.76
N LYS A 240 -17.22 -10.90 2.08
CA LYS A 240 -16.07 -10.63 1.21
C LYS A 240 -15.25 -11.90 0.94
N SER A 241 -14.97 -12.70 1.98
CA SER A 241 -14.21 -13.94 1.82
C SER A 241 -14.95 -14.99 0.96
N ILE A 242 -16.28 -15.06 1.06
CA ILE A 242 -17.11 -15.90 0.18
C ILE A 242 -17.04 -15.41 -1.27
N GLY A 243 -17.18 -14.09 -1.48
CA GLY A 243 -17.07 -13.47 -2.80
C GLY A 243 -15.72 -13.74 -3.46
N ASP A 244 -14.63 -13.59 -2.72
CA ASP A 244 -13.28 -13.84 -3.19
C ASP A 244 -13.07 -15.32 -3.56
N ALA A 245 -13.59 -16.25 -2.75
CA ALA A 245 -13.53 -17.69 -3.02
C ALA A 245 -14.30 -18.07 -4.30
N LEU A 246 -15.48 -17.47 -4.52
CA LEU A 246 -16.27 -17.69 -5.73
C LEU A 246 -15.59 -17.11 -6.98
N ALA A 247 -14.97 -15.94 -6.86
CA ALA A 247 -14.21 -15.31 -7.94
C ALA A 247 -12.97 -16.13 -8.32
N GLN A 248 -12.28 -16.71 -7.34
CA GLN A 248 -11.13 -17.59 -7.57
C GLN A 248 -11.54 -18.90 -8.25
N SER A 249 -12.61 -19.57 -7.78
CA SER A 249 -13.13 -20.78 -8.41
C SER A 249 -13.53 -20.59 -9.88
N LYS A 250 -14.03 -19.40 -10.22
CA LYS A 250 -14.40 -19.05 -11.60
C LYS A 250 -13.17 -18.84 -12.50
N LYS A 251 -12.08 -18.27 -11.97
CA LYS A 251 -10.81 -18.14 -12.68
C LYS A 251 -10.16 -19.51 -12.93
N ASP A 252 -10.20 -20.40 -11.95
CA ASP A 252 -9.61 -21.73 -12.05
C ASP A 252 -10.32 -22.58 -13.12
N LYS A 253 -11.65 -22.45 -13.25
CA LYS A 253 -12.44 -23.10 -14.32
C LYS A 253 -12.22 -22.52 -15.72
N LEU A 254 -11.74 -21.29 -15.82
CA LEU A 254 -11.41 -20.64 -17.10
C LEU A 254 -9.97 -20.95 -17.55
N ALA A 255 -9.13 -21.43 -16.63
CA ALA A 255 -7.73 -21.79 -16.88
C ALA A 255 -7.52 -23.29 -17.13
N SER A 256 -8.54 -24.13 -16.89
CA SER A 256 -8.60 -25.56 -17.20
C SER A 256 -9.25 -25.83 -18.55
#